data_AF-A0A6A6LNR1-F1
#
_entry.id   AF-A0A6A6LNR1-F1
#
_cell.length_a   1.000
_cell.length_b   1.000
_cell.length_c   1.000
_cell.angle_alpha   90.00
_cell.angle_beta   90.00
_cell.angle_gamma   90.00
#
_symmetry.space_group_name_H-M   'P 1'
#
loop_
_entity.id
_entity.type
_entity.pdbx_description
1 polymer ?
#
loop_
_entity_poly.entity_id
_entity_poly.type
_entity_poly.pdbx_seq_one_letter_code
_entity_poly.pdbx_strand_id
1 'polypeptide(L)'
;MPEKSDIYSFGVVLLELITGRKVLDDYGETLIDWAKGHIGHALDNNNYSSFVDSRLQEYDEEEMIRMICCAAASVYKPARLRPRMTQILEVLEGDMEWRSIWLNNDNLFLED
;
A
#
# COMPACT_ATOMS: atom_id res chain seq x y z
N MET A 1 -6.11 -8.78 -17.83
CA MET A 1 -6.29 -10.07 -17.13
C MET A 1 -7.00 -9.77 -15.82
N PRO A 2 -8.12 -10.45 -15.50
CA PRO A 2 -8.92 -10.21 -14.30
C PRO A 2 -8.08 -10.17 -13.01
N GLU A 3 -7.13 -11.10 -12.88
CA GLU A 3 -6.20 -11.18 -11.75
C GLU A 3 -5.52 -9.85 -11.41
N LYS A 4 -5.05 -9.09 -12.41
CA LYS A 4 -4.37 -7.80 -12.16
C LYS A 4 -5.33 -6.69 -11.74
N SER A 5 -6.60 -6.80 -12.11
CA SER A 5 -7.66 -5.91 -11.63
C SER A 5 -8.02 -6.26 -10.18
N ASP A 6 -8.14 -7.55 -9.87
CA ASP A 6 -8.45 -8.04 -8.52
C ASP A 6 -7.35 -7.64 -7.53
N ILE A 7 -6.07 -7.76 -7.92
CA ILE A 7 -4.93 -7.29 -7.12
C ILE A 7 -5.02 -5.78 -6.86
N TYR A 8 -5.37 -4.98 -7.86
CA TYR A 8 -5.51 -3.54 -7.67
C TYR A 8 -6.64 -3.21 -6.70
N SER A 9 -7.81 -3.81 -6.88
CA SER A 9 -8.95 -3.60 -5.99
C SER A 9 -8.64 -4.04 -4.56
N PHE A 10 -7.92 -5.14 -4.38
CA PHE A 10 -7.41 -5.57 -3.08
C PHE A 10 -6.46 -4.53 -2.47
N GLY A 11 -5.53 -3.99 -3.26
CA GLY A 11 -4.63 -2.93 -2.83
C GLY A 11 -5.36 -1.67 -2.37
N VAL A 12 -6.44 -1.27 -3.05
CA VAL A 12 -7.29 -0.14 -2.64
C VAL A 12 -7.98 -0.42 -1.30
N VAL A 13 -8.48 -1.64 -1.09
CA VAL A 13 -9.05 -2.05 0.21
C VAL A 13 -7.99 -2.02 1.31
N LEU A 14 -6.75 -2.44 1.05
CA LEU A 14 -5.67 -2.30 2.02
C LEU A 14 -5.39 -0.83 2.37
N LEU A 15 -5.36 0.08 1.38
CA LEU A 15 -5.22 1.51 1.65
C LEU A 15 -6.35 2.03 2.53
N GLU A 16 -7.60 1.65 2.26
CA GLU A 16 -8.77 2.07 3.06
C GLU A 16 -8.66 1.57 4.50
N LEU A 17 -8.23 0.32 4.71
CA LEU A 17 -8.01 -0.25 6.04
C LEU A 17 -6.87 0.43 6.80
N ILE A 18 -5.73 0.65 6.15
CA ILE A 18 -4.55 1.26 6.78
C ILE A 18 -4.85 2.70 7.21
N THR A 19 -5.49 3.47 6.32
CA THR A 19 -5.66 4.92 6.49
C THR A 19 -6.97 5.30 7.20
N GLY A 20 -7.95 4.40 7.23
CA GLY A 20 -9.30 4.68 7.71
C GLY A 20 -10.11 5.64 6.84
N ARG A 21 -9.58 6.00 5.66
CA ARG A 21 -10.20 6.96 4.72
C ARG A 21 -11.06 6.24 3.68
N LYS A 22 -12.13 6.88 3.26
CA LYS A 22 -12.96 6.41 2.14
C LYS A 22 -12.19 6.54 0.83
N VAL A 23 -12.46 5.62 -0.10
CA VAL A 23 -11.84 5.61 -1.45
C VAL A 23 -12.06 6.90 -2.24
N LEU A 24 -13.20 7.56 -2.03
CA LEU A 24 -13.53 8.88 -2.56
C LEU A 24 -14.04 9.73 -1.40
N ASP A 25 -13.40 10.88 -1.19
CA ASP A 25 -13.84 11.81 -0.17
C ASP A 25 -14.95 12.75 -0.66
N ASP A 26 -15.51 13.54 0.27
CA ASP A 26 -16.61 14.47 -0.04
C ASP A 26 -16.16 15.66 -0.90
N TYR A 27 -14.85 15.84 -1.11
CA TYR A 27 -14.24 16.91 -1.91
C TYR A 27 -13.80 16.44 -3.30
N GLY A 28 -13.93 15.14 -3.59
CA GLY A 28 -13.56 14.52 -4.86
C GLY A 28 -12.09 14.12 -4.99
N GLU A 29 -11.31 14.20 -3.91
CA GLU A 29 -9.96 13.62 -3.87
C GLU A 29 -10.07 12.10 -3.72
N THR A 30 -9.34 11.36 -4.56
CA THR A 30 -9.29 9.91 -4.42
C THR A 30 -8.27 9.52 -3.35
N LEU A 31 -8.58 8.47 -2.60
CA LEU A 31 -7.65 7.87 -1.65
C LEU A 31 -6.31 7.51 -2.31
N ILE A 32 -6.35 7.11 -3.58
CA ILE A 32 -5.18 6.69 -4.35
C ILE A 32 -4.25 7.88 -4.56
N ASP A 33 -4.77 9.02 -4.99
CA ASP A 33 -3.97 10.22 -5.28
C ASP A 33 -3.40 10.79 -3.98
N TRP A 34 -4.22 10.88 -2.93
CA TRP A 34 -3.78 11.29 -1.60
C TRP A 34 -2.67 10.38 -1.07
N ALA A 35 -2.89 9.06 -1.09
CA ALA A 35 -1.95 8.10 -0.53
C ALA A 35 -0.62 8.05 -1.29
N LYS A 36 -0.63 8.32 -2.61
CA LYS A 36 0.59 8.38 -3.42
C LYS A 36 1.58 9.40 -2.89
N GLY A 37 1.11 10.60 -2.53
CA GLY A 37 1.95 11.68 -1.97
C GLY A 37 2.46 11.42 -0.55
N HIS A 38 1.87 10.45 0.16
CA HIS A 38 2.22 10.16 1.56
C HIS A 38 3.00 8.86 1.75
N ILE A 39 2.83 7.86 0.88
CA ILE A 39 3.52 6.56 0.99
C ILE A 39 5.04 6.70 0.88
N GLY A 40 5.55 7.53 -0.03
CA GLY A 40 7.01 7.71 -0.19
C GLY A 40 7.64 8.22 1.09
N HIS A 41 7.06 9.26 1.69
CA HIS A 41 7.50 9.79 2.98
C HIS A 41 7.39 8.77 4.11
N ALA A 42 6.32 7.96 4.12
CA ALA A 42 6.12 6.94 5.13
C ALA A 42 7.19 5.84 5.06
N LEU A 43 7.50 5.36 3.85
CA LEU A 43 8.50 4.32 3.61
C LEU A 43 9.94 4.81 3.82
N ASP A 44 10.25 6.05 3.42
CA ASP A 44 11.62 6.59 3.51
C ASP A 44 12.01 6.94 4.96
N ASN A 45 11.07 7.48 5.74
CA ASN A 45 11.34 7.95 7.11
C ASN A 45 10.93 6.93 8.19
N ASN A 46 10.40 5.77 7.79
CA ASN A 46 9.86 4.74 8.68
C ASN A 46 8.86 5.33 9.70
N ASN A 47 8.10 6.36 9.28
CA ASN A 47 7.17 7.11 10.12
C ASN A 47 5.79 7.11 9.47
N TYR A 48 4.93 6.25 9.99
CA TYR A 48 3.59 5.98 9.46
C TYR A 48 2.48 6.75 10.20
N SER A 49 2.82 7.54 11.21
CA SER A 49 1.85 8.18 12.12
C SER A 49 0.86 9.13 11.41
N SER A 50 1.27 9.74 10.31
CA SER A 50 0.41 10.59 9.48
C SER A 50 -0.35 9.83 8.39
N PHE A 51 -0.02 8.56 8.18
CA PHE A 51 -0.61 7.72 7.13
C PHE A 51 -1.61 6.71 7.69
N VAL A 52 -1.34 6.16 8.86
CA VAL A 52 -2.16 5.17 9.54
C VAL A 52 -3.37 5.84 10.20
N ASP A 53 -4.51 5.14 10.22
CA ASP A 53 -5.74 5.57 10.88
C ASP A 53 -5.46 5.93 12.35
N SER A 54 -5.74 7.18 12.72
CA SER A 54 -5.52 7.69 14.08
C SER A 54 -6.40 7.02 15.14
N ARG A 55 -7.42 6.27 14.73
CA ARG A 55 -8.26 5.44 15.63
C ARG A 55 -7.57 4.14 16.03
N LEU A 56 -6.51 3.73 15.33
CA LEU A 56 -5.73 2.55 15.66
C LEU A 56 -4.81 2.89 16.85
N GLN A 57 -5.17 2.39 18.04
CA GLN A 57 -4.48 2.76 19.29
C GLN A 57 -3.10 2.11 19.43
N GLU A 58 -3.00 0.83 19.07
CA GLU A 58 -1.76 0.04 19.07
C GLU A 58 -1.78 -0.88 17.85
N TYR A 59 -0.63 -1.03 17.19
CA TYR A 59 -0.44 -1.94 16.07
C TYR A 59 1.02 -2.37 15.99
N ASP A 60 1.26 -3.52 15.35
CA ASP A 60 2.62 -3.99 15.08
C ASP A 60 3.20 -3.22 13.88
N GLU A 61 4.32 -2.53 14.08
CA GLU A 61 4.96 -1.71 13.04
C GLU A 61 5.47 -2.56 11.87
N GLU A 62 5.95 -3.78 12.12
CA GLU A 62 6.44 -4.66 11.06
C GLU A 62 5.27 -5.15 10.19
N GLU A 63 4.16 -5.57 10.81
CA GLU A 63 2.93 -5.92 10.09
C GLU A 63 2.41 -4.74 9.25
N MET A 64 2.41 -3.53 9.82
CA MET A 64 1.98 -2.33 9.13
C MET A 64 2.85 -2.03 7.90
N ILE A 65 4.17 -2.20 8.00
CA ILE A 65 5.08 -2.05 6.85
C ILE A 65 4.72 -3.05 5.75
N ARG A 66 4.48 -4.32 6.10
CA ARG A 66 4.11 -5.35 5.12
C ARG A 66 2.79 -4.99 4.44
N MET A 67 1.80 -4.50 5.19
CA MET A 67 0.52 -4.04 4.64
C MET A 67 0.69 -2.84 3.69
N ILE A 68 1.45 -1.81 4.09
CA ILE A 68 1.71 -0.63 3.26
C ILE A 68 2.41 -1.02 1.96
N CYS A 69 3.41 -1.91 2.03
CA CYS A 69 4.14 -2.37 0.85
C CYS A 69 3.24 -3.19 -0.09
N CYS A 70 2.38 -4.05 0.47
CA CYS A 70 1.39 -4.80 -0.32
C CYS A 70 0.40 -3.87 -1.02
N ALA A 71 -0.08 -2.84 -0.31
CA ALA A 71 -0.97 -1.82 -0.88
C ALA A 71 -0.26 -1.05 -2.01
N ALA A 72 0.96 -0.57 -1.75
CA ALA A 72 1.74 0.21 -2.71
C ALA A 72 2.06 -0.60 -3.98
N ALA A 73 2.53 -1.84 -3.80
CA ALA A 73 2.86 -2.75 -4.91
C ALA A 73 1.64 -3.13 -5.75
N SER A 74 0.45 -3.18 -5.13
CA SER A 74 -0.81 -3.52 -5.81
C SER A 74 -1.40 -2.35 -6.58
N VAL A 75 -1.31 -1.13 -6.02
CA VAL A 75 -1.97 0.06 -6.56
C VAL A 75 -1.07 0.79 -7.57
N TYR A 76 0.17 1.10 -7.21
CA TYR A 76 1.01 2.03 -7.98
C TYR A 76 1.92 1.35 -9.00
N LYS A 77 2.27 0.07 -8.81
CA LYS A 77 3.04 -0.62 -9.85
C LYS A 77 2.21 -0.74 -11.14
N PRO A 78 2.86 -0.60 -12.31
CA PRO A 78 2.24 -0.94 -13.59
C PRO A 78 1.64 -2.35 -13.54
N ALA A 79 0.49 -2.58 -14.18
CA ALA A 79 -0.25 -3.84 -14.09
C ALA A 79 0.61 -5.10 -14.38
N ARG A 80 1.60 -4.99 -15.27
CA ARG A 80 2.55 -6.07 -15.60
C ARG A 80 3.57 -6.39 -14.49
N LEU A 81 3.83 -5.43 -13.60
CA LEU A 81 4.80 -5.53 -12.50
C LEU A 81 4.14 -5.76 -11.14
N ARG A 82 2.82 -5.64 -11.03
CA ARG A 82 2.09 -5.99 -9.81
C ARG A 82 2.40 -7.44 -9.41
N PRO A 83 2.69 -7.72 -8.14
CA PRO A 83 2.95 -9.07 -7.65
C PRO A 83 1.74 -9.99 -7.88
N ARG A 84 1.93 -11.30 -7.76
CA ARG A 84 0.83 -12.26 -7.72
C ARG A 84 0.14 -12.21 -6.36
N MET A 85 -1.14 -12.61 -6.31
CA MET A 85 -1.88 -12.66 -5.04
C MET A 85 -1.20 -13.58 -4.01
N THR A 86 -0.55 -14.66 -4.46
CA THR A 86 0.22 -15.55 -3.58
C THR A 86 1.41 -14.84 -2.94
N GLN A 87 2.13 -14.00 -3.68
CA GLN A 87 3.26 -13.23 -3.14
C GLN A 87 2.78 -12.16 -2.16
N ILE A 88 1.64 -11.54 -2.44
CA ILE A 88 0.99 -10.61 -1.50
C ILE A 88 0.65 -11.33 -0.18
N LEU A 89 0.08 -12.53 -0.27
CA LEU A 89 -0.25 -13.34 0.91
C LEU A 89 1.00 -13.71 1.72
N GLU A 90 2.03 -14.26 1.05
CA GLU A 90 3.30 -14.63 1.69
C GLU A 90 3.97 -13.44 2.40
N VAL A 91 3.88 -12.23 1.81
CA VAL A 91 4.38 -11.02 2.47
C VAL A 91 3.52 -10.62 3.66
N LEU A 92 2.19 -10.67 3.58
CA LEU A 92 1.33 -10.35 4.71
C LEU A 92 1.54 -11.31 5.89
N GLU A 93 1.69 -12.61 5.61
CA GLU A 93 1.94 -13.66 6.60
C GLU A 93 3.36 -13.59 7.21
N GLY A 94 4.26 -12.82 6.60
CA GLY A 94 5.66 -12.70 7.04
C GLY A 94 6.56 -13.83 6.55
N ASP A 95 6.05 -14.71 5.69
CA ASP A 95 6.80 -15.79 5.04
C ASP A 95 7.72 -15.27 3.91
N MET A 96 7.46 -14.06 3.43
CA MET A 96 8.26 -13.38 2.41
C MET A 96 8.60 -11.93 2.83
N GLU A 97 9.84 -11.53 2.62
CA GLU A 97 10.29 -10.15 2.83
C GLU A 97 9.51 -9.17 1.96
N TRP A 98 8.96 -8.10 2.54
CA TRP A 98 8.20 -7.09 1.80
C TRP A 98 9.04 -6.39 0.72
N ARG A 99 10.37 -6.31 0.94
CA ARG A 99 11.32 -5.77 -0.04
C ARG A 99 11.38 -6.59 -1.34
N SER A 100 10.83 -7.80 -1.36
CA SER A 100 10.72 -8.60 -2.58
C SER A 100 9.66 -8.09 -3.55
N ILE A 101 8.62 -7.40 -3.05
CA ILE A 101 7.51 -6.89 -3.86
C ILE A 101 7.53 -5.37 -4.00
N TRP A 102 8.17 -4.65 -3.08
CA TRP A 102 8.40 -3.21 -3.14
C TRP A 102 9.89 -2.90 -2.90
N LEU A 103 10.60 -2.60 -3.98
CA LEU A 103 12.02 -2.24 -4.02
C LEU A 103 12.19 -0.73 -3.83
N ASN A 104 13.34 -0.28 -3.31
CA ASN A 104 13.63 1.15 -3.16
C ASN A 104 13.43 1.95 -4.46
N ASN A 105 13.74 1.33 -5.60
CA ASN A 105 13.61 1.96 -6.91
C ASN A 105 12.13 2.16 -7.28
N ASP A 106 11.20 1.36 -6.73
CA ASP A 106 9.78 1.45 -7.04
C ASP A 106 9.14 2.75 -6.52
N ASN A 107 9.83 3.51 -5.66
CA ASN A 107 9.44 4.88 -5.30
C ASN A 107 9.28 5.78 -6.54
N LEU A 108 9.95 5.48 -7.65
CA LEU A 108 9.74 6.17 -8.93
C LEU A 108 8.32 6.03 -9.49
N PHE A 109 7.54 5.04 -9.05
CA PHE A 109 6.13 4.91 -9.42
C PHE A 109 5.21 5.85 -8.63
N LEU A 110 5.74 6.49 -7.58
CA LEU A 110 5.06 7.49 -6.77
C LEU A 110 5.35 8.91 -7.25
N GLU A 111 6.38 9.09 -8.07
CA GLU A 111 6.71 10.35 -8.73
C GLU A 111 5.85 10.48 -10.00
N ASP A 112 5.02 11.52 -10.09
CA ASP A 112 4.36 11.95 -11.33
C ASP A 112 5.23 12.94 -12.11
#